data_AF-A0A8J6ERI5-F1
#
_entry.id   AF-A0A8J6ERI5-F1
#
_cell.length_a   1.000
_cell.length_b   1.000
_cell.length_c   1.000
_cell.angle_alpha   90.00
_cell.angle_beta   90.00
_cell.angle_gamma   90.00
#
_symmetry.space_group_name_H-M   'P 1'
#
loop_
_entity.id
_entity.type
_entity.pdbx_description
1 polymer ?
#
loop_
_entity_poly.entity_id
_entity_poly.type
_entity_poly.pdbx_seq_one_letter_code
_entity_poly.pdbx_strand_id
1 'polypeptide(L)'
;MSEHEVNTERFEMEARGINHVEGGWPKDINPQEIEQTTRYRKKVEKDDHYITTITQLGSVMEHCIKQNNAINIYEEYFEEEEELEGMDEAPYAKTINVFRDPNEIKRMATHLSWHPDGNRKLAVAYSCMEFQRAPKDMNYDSYIWDIENPNKPELTLKSASPLVSLEYNPKDSHILVGGCYNGQITYWDTRKGGQPVELSVIEHSHRDPVYKVIWLQSKTGTECFSTSTDGQVLWWDIRKMSEPTEKLILDITKKGNLDLALGGISLEFEPTIPTKFMVGTEQGMVISCNRKAKTPAEKIVCTYSGHHGPIYAVQRNPFFPKNFLTVGDWVARIWSEDFRESSIMWTKYHSSYLTDAAWSPVRPSVFLTTKMDGTLDVWDYLFKQNNPTLSLKVCDEALYSLCLQDNGRFVACGSKSGLTTLLELSPGLCSIQRNEKNIATAMFERETKREKILEARHREMRLKERSKAEPGKEEDTKDDKAEESMEELIAKAEKEFFEIIEAERKRREQEVKKQDEEGQEKEVSEEKEIHSQV
;
A
#
# COMPACT_ATOMS: atom_id res chain seq x y z
N MET A 1 -96.14 -33.92 -68.71
CA MET A 1 -96.42 -34.68 -67.49
C MET A 1 -95.31 -35.69 -67.36
N SER A 2 -94.49 -35.76 -66.31
CA SER A 2 -94.44 -35.13 -65.00
C SER A 2 -92.95 -35.15 -64.61
N GLU A 3 -92.39 -34.02 -64.18
CA GLU A 3 -91.02 -33.95 -63.66
C GLU A 3 -90.96 -34.55 -62.24
N HIS A 4 -89.88 -35.25 -61.93
CA HIS A 4 -89.59 -35.74 -60.59
C HIS A 4 -88.17 -35.33 -60.22
N GLU A 5 -88.02 -34.40 -59.27
CA GLU A 5 -86.74 -34.07 -58.64
C GLU A 5 -86.53 -34.95 -57.41
N VAL A 6 -85.37 -35.59 -57.33
CA VAL A 6 -84.92 -36.35 -56.16
C VAL A 6 -83.58 -35.75 -55.74
N ASN A 7 -83.57 -35.10 -54.57
CA ASN A 7 -82.35 -34.61 -53.94
C ASN A 7 -81.92 -35.62 -52.88
N THR A 8 -80.84 -36.35 -53.13
CA THR A 8 -80.17 -37.16 -52.10
C THR A 8 -79.10 -36.32 -51.43
N GLU A 9 -79.08 -36.28 -50.09
CA GLU A 9 -77.99 -35.62 -49.36
C GLU A 9 -76.64 -36.19 -49.81
N ARG A 10 -75.69 -35.30 -50.10
CA ARG A 10 -74.36 -35.69 -50.58
C ARG A 10 -73.61 -36.38 -49.43
N PHE A 11 -73.47 -37.69 -49.53
CA PHE A 11 -72.64 -38.47 -48.60
C PHE A 11 -71.16 -38.15 -48.86
N GLU A 12 -70.50 -37.51 -47.89
CA GLU A 12 -69.07 -37.24 -47.94
C GLU A 12 -68.30 -38.49 -47.51
N MET A 13 -67.64 -39.16 -48.46
CA MET A 13 -66.68 -40.22 -48.17
C MET A 13 -65.27 -39.64 -48.18
N GLU A 14 -64.54 -39.78 -47.07
CA GLU A 14 -63.11 -39.49 -46.99
C GLU A 14 -62.33 -40.81 -46.93
N ALA A 15 -61.47 -41.05 -47.93
CA ALA A 15 -60.61 -42.23 -47.97
C ALA A 15 -59.31 -41.95 -47.20
N ARG A 16 -59.12 -42.59 -46.05
CA ARG A 16 -57.88 -42.51 -45.28
C ARG A 16 -57.08 -43.79 -45.42
N GLY A 17 -55.85 -43.67 -45.93
CA GLY A 17 -54.83 -44.72 -45.93
C GLY A 17 -53.65 -44.33 -45.05
N ILE A 18 -53.02 -45.31 -44.38
CA ILE A 18 -51.83 -45.10 -43.55
C ILE A 18 -50.62 -45.65 -44.30
N ASN A 19 -49.59 -44.82 -44.53
CA ASN A 19 -48.32 -45.23 -45.11
C ASN A 19 -47.33 -45.53 -43.97
N HIS A 20 -47.03 -46.81 -43.74
CA HIS A 20 -45.91 -47.22 -42.89
C HIS A 20 -44.65 -47.33 -43.76
N VAL A 21 -43.68 -46.43 -43.56
CA VAL A 21 -42.38 -46.46 -44.24
C VAL A 21 -41.33 -46.98 -43.26
N GLU A 22 -41.23 -48.30 -43.16
CA GLU A 22 -40.17 -48.96 -42.40
C GLU A 22 -39.43 -49.95 -43.33
N GLY A 23 -38.16 -49.67 -43.62
CA GLY A 23 -37.24 -50.59 -44.28
C GLY A 23 -37.02 -50.40 -45.78
N GLY A 24 -35.75 -50.42 -46.22
CA GLY A 24 -35.29 -50.34 -47.61
C GLY A 24 -34.99 -51.70 -48.25
N TRP A 25 -35.72 -52.73 -47.85
CA TRP A 25 -35.55 -54.08 -48.42
C TRP A 25 -36.12 -54.13 -49.85
N PRO A 26 -35.56 -54.98 -50.72
CA PRO A 26 -36.15 -55.24 -52.03
C PRO A 26 -37.62 -55.67 -51.91
N LYS A 27 -38.45 -55.31 -52.90
CA LYS A 27 -39.91 -55.49 -52.89
C LYS A 27 -40.38 -56.93 -52.60
N ASP A 28 -39.54 -57.92 -52.86
CA ASP A 28 -39.85 -59.35 -52.74
C ASP A 28 -39.49 -59.97 -51.38
N ILE A 29 -38.96 -59.17 -50.44
CA ILE A 29 -38.46 -59.64 -49.14
C ILE A 29 -39.25 -58.97 -48.04
N ASN A 30 -39.92 -59.77 -47.21
CA ASN A 30 -40.65 -59.27 -46.07
C ASN A 30 -39.68 -59.00 -44.90
N PRO A 31 -39.52 -57.74 -44.42
CA PRO A 31 -38.63 -57.40 -43.31
C PRO A 31 -39.06 -58.03 -41.97
N GLN A 32 -40.36 -58.33 -41.82
CA GLN A 32 -40.92 -58.92 -40.59
C GLN A 32 -40.55 -60.40 -40.45
N GLU A 33 -40.12 -61.05 -41.53
CA GLU A 33 -39.73 -62.45 -41.52
C GLU A 33 -38.20 -62.57 -41.41
N ILE A 34 -37.71 -62.91 -40.21
CA ILE A 34 -36.28 -62.98 -39.88
C ILE A 34 -35.54 -63.98 -40.79
N GLU A 35 -36.18 -65.07 -41.19
CA GLU A 35 -35.57 -66.06 -42.08
C GLU A 35 -35.30 -65.49 -43.48
N GLN A 36 -36.23 -64.70 -44.03
CA GLN A 36 -36.08 -64.10 -45.36
C GLN A 36 -34.97 -63.04 -45.38
N THR A 37 -34.94 -62.16 -44.38
CA THR A 37 -33.90 -61.13 -44.25
C THR A 37 -32.51 -61.74 -44.04
N THR A 38 -32.42 -62.79 -43.22
CA THR A 38 -31.17 -63.52 -42.99
C THR A 38 -30.72 -64.26 -44.24
N ARG A 39 -31.64 -64.89 -44.98
CA ARG A 39 -31.32 -65.58 -46.24
C ARG A 39 -30.84 -64.60 -47.31
N TYR A 40 -31.43 -63.41 -47.38
CA TYR A 40 -30.99 -62.37 -48.30
C TYR A 40 -29.60 -61.85 -47.96
N ARG A 41 -29.33 -61.51 -46.69
CA ARG A 41 -27.97 -61.11 -46.24
C ARG A 41 -26.95 -62.18 -46.57
N LYS A 42 -27.23 -63.45 -46.23
CA LYS A 42 -26.36 -64.58 -46.57
C LYS A 42 -26.16 -64.76 -48.06
N LYS A 43 -27.13 -64.39 -48.91
CA LYS A 43 -26.99 -64.44 -50.36
C LYS A 43 -26.05 -63.35 -50.86
N VAL A 44 -26.17 -62.13 -50.33
CA VAL A 44 -25.30 -60.99 -50.67
C VAL A 44 -23.87 -61.19 -50.13
N GLU A 45 -23.74 -61.68 -48.89
CA GLU A 45 -22.43 -61.96 -48.27
C GLU A 45 -21.64 -63.07 -48.97
N LYS A 46 -22.34 -63.99 -49.66
CA LYS A 46 -21.72 -65.06 -50.45
C LYS A 46 -21.32 -64.62 -51.86
N ASP A 47 -21.67 -63.41 -52.28
CA ASP A 47 -21.26 -62.89 -53.58
C ASP A 47 -19.75 -62.62 -53.56
N ASP A 48 -19.02 -63.20 -54.52
CA ASP A 48 -17.58 -63.01 -54.62
C ASP A 48 -17.22 -61.54 -54.85
N HIS A 49 -18.11 -60.78 -55.50
CA HIS A 49 -17.94 -59.33 -55.69
C HIS A 49 -18.05 -58.57 -54.37
N TYR A 50 -18.94 -58.99 -53.46
CA TYR A 50 -19.08 -58.39 -52.13
C TYR A 50 -17.81 -58.61 -51.30
N ILE A 51 -17.27 -59.83 -51.28
CA ILE A 51 -16.03 -60.13 -50.53
C ILE A 51 -14.88 -59.29 -51.07
N THR A 52 -14.68 -59.27 -52.39
CA THR A 52 -13.59 -58.53 -53.04
C THR A 52 -13.65 -57.03 -52.75
N THR A 53 -14.85 -56.43 -52.85
CA THR A 53 -15.04 -55.00 -52.61
C THR A 53 -14.85 -54.63 -51.13
N ILE A 54 -15.36 -55.45 -50.20
CA ILE A 54 -15.16 -55.21 -48.75
C ILE A 54 -13.69 -55.34 -48.36
N THR A 55 -12.96 -56.34 -48.87
CA THR A 55 -11.53 -56.47 -48.60
C THR A 55 -10.73 -55.28 -49.17
N GLN A 56 -11.08 -54.83 -50.38
CA GLN A 56 -10.45 -53.66 -50.99
C GLN A 56 -10.72 -52.38 -50.18
N LEU A 57 -11.97 -52.11 -49.80
CA LEU A 57 -12.34 -50.97 -48.97
C LEU A 57 -11.74 -51.05 -47.57
N GLY A 58 -11.62 -52.26 -47.01
CA GLY A 58 -10.95 -52.52 -45.74
C GLY A 58 -9.50 -52.07 -45.75
N SER A 59 -8.76 -52.33 -46.84
CA SER A 59 -7.37 -51.88 -46.97
C SER A 59 -7.24 -50.34 -47.02
N VAL A 60 -8.18 -49.65 -47.66
CA VAL A 60 -8.23 -48.19 -47.71
C VAL A 60 -8.57 -47.62 -46.33
N MET A 61 -9.56 -48.20 -45.65
CA MET A 61 -9.96 -47.79 -44.30
C MET A 61 -8.81 -47.98 -43.30
N GLU A 62 -8.11 -49.12 -43.36
CA GLU A 62 -6.96 -49.40 -42.50
C GLU A 62 -5.84 -48.36 -42.68
N HIS A 63 -5.59 -47.93 -43.92
CA HIS A 63 -4.65 -46.86 -44.21
C HIS A 63 -5.06 -45.53 -43.55
N CYS A 64 -6.32 -45.11 -43.69
CA CYS A 64 -6.82 -43.88 -43.07
C CYS A 64 -6.76 -43.91 -41.53
N ILE A 65 -7.06 -45.06 -40.92
CA ILE A 65 -6.96 -45.22 -39.46
C ILE A 65 -5.51 -45.11 -38.99
N LYS A 66 -4.58 -45.79 -39.67
CA LYS A 66 -3.15 -45.71 -39.34
C LYS A 66 -2.61 -44.29 -39.51
N GLN A 67 -3.08 -43.56 -40.52
CA GLN A 67 -2.70 -42.16 -40.75
C GLN A 67 -3.18 -41.23 -39.63
N ASN A 68 -4.45 -41.36 -39.21
CA ASN A 68 -4.99 -40.54 -38.11
C ASN A 68 -4.31 -40.85 -36.76
N ASN A 69 -3.89 -42.10 -36.55
CA ASN A 69 -3.15 -42.49 -35.34
C ASN A 69 -1.66 -42.11 -35.38
N ALA A 70 -1.09 -41.82 -36.55
CA ALA A 70 0.33 -41.49 -36.66
C ALA A 70 0.64 -40.13 -36.04
N ILE A 71 -0.21 -39.13 -36.30
CA ILE A 71 -0.10 -37.77 -35.77
C ILE A 71 -1.51 -37.22 -35.58
N ASN A 72 -1.84 -36.75 -34.37
CA ASN A 72 -3.09 -36.07 -34.12
C ASN A 72 -3.01 -34.61 -34.65
N ILE A 73 -3.48 -34.39 -35.87
CA ILE A 73 -3.50 -33.05 -36.49
C ILE A 73 -4.44 -32.05 -35.80
N TYR A 74 -5.28 -32.51 -34.87
CA TYR A 74 -6.22 -31.68 -34.12
C TYR A 74 -5.75 -31.39 -32.68
N GLU A 75 -4.53 -31.81 -32.31
CA GLU A 75 -3.93 -31.45 -31.03
C GLU A 75 -3.42 -30.00 -31.09
N GLU A 76 -4.06 -29.09 -30.35
CA GLU A 76 -3.56 -27.74 -30.15
C GLU A 76 -2.55 -27.75 -28.99
N TYR A 77 -1.28 -27.58 -29.32
CA TYR A 77 -0.24 -27.44 -28.30
C TYR A 77 -0.38 -26.08 -27.59
N PHE A 78 -0.17 -26.08 -26.27
CA PHE A 78 -0.12 -24.87 -25.42
C PHE A 78 -1.46 -24.18 -25.12
N GLU A 79 -2.61 -24.87 -25.18
CA GLU A 79 -3.90 -24.31 -24.70
C GLU A 79 -3.87 -23.89 -23.20
N GLU A 80 -3.00 -24.51 -22.39
CA GLU A 80 -2.86 -24.25 -20.95
C GLU A 80 -1.55 -23.54 -20.57
N GLU A 81 -0.75 -23.03 -21.52
CA GLU A 81 0.32 -22.10 -21.14
C GLU A 81 -0.34 -20.80 -20.67
N GLU A 82 -0.59 -20.74 -19.35
CA GLU A 82 -0.78 -19.48 -18.63
C GLU A 82 0.29 -18.52 -19.16
N GLU A 83 -0.17 -17.42 -19.73
CA GLU A 83 0.66 -16.31 -20.22
C GLU A 83 1.95 -16.26 -19.41
N LEU A 84 3.09 -16.54 -20.06
CA LEU A 84 4.44 -16.42 -19.52
C LEU A 84 4.43 -15.37 -18.40
N GLU A 85 4.56 -15.82 -17.14
CA GLU A 85 4.73 -14.93 -15.99
C GLU A 85 5.76 -13.90 -16.42
N GLY A 86 5.28 -12.68 -16.70
CA GLY A 86 5.99 -11.74 -17.55
C GLY A 86 7.41 -11.60 -17.04
N MET A 87 8.39 -11.72 -17.96
CA MET A 87 9.81 -11.50 -17.68
C MET A 87 9.95 -10.47 -16.56
N ASP A 88 10.55 -10.86 -15.43
CA ASP A 88 10.74 -10.03 -14.23
C ASP A 88 11.41 -8.69 -14.59
N GLU A 89 10.64 -7.75 -15.14
CA GLU A 89 11.12 -6.43 -15.46
C GLU A 89 11.48 -5.77 -14.14
N ALA A 90 12.71 -5.28 -14.06
CA ALA A 90 13.16 -4.55 -12.89
C ALA A 90 12.16 -3.43 -12.58
N PRO A 91 11.75 -3.27 -11.31
CA PRO A 91 10.76 -2.27 -10.94
C PRO A 91 11.26 -0.88 -11.34
N TYR A 92 10.39 -0.11 -11.96
CA TYR A 92 10.70 1.25 -12.42
C TYR A 92 9.55 2.20 -12.09
N ALA A 93 9.85 3.49 -12.05
CA ALA A 93 8.86 4.54 -11.99
C ALA A 93 9.17 5.61 -13.05
N LYS A 94 8.19 5.96 -13.88
CA LYS A 94 8.34 6.93 -14.98
C LYS A 94 7.67 8.25 -14.61
N THR A 95 8.35 9.38 -14.83
CA THR A 95 7.70 10.69 -14.68
C THR A 95 6.81 10.95 -15.88
N ILE A 96 5.51 11.21 -15.63
CA ILE A 96 4.54 11.54 -16.67
C ILE A 96 4.41 13.05 -16.80
N ASN A 97 4.06 13.69 -15.68
CA ASN A 97 3.72 15.10 -15.63
C ASN A 97 4.38 15.77 -14.42
N VAL A 98 4.59 17.07 -14.54
CA VAL A 98 5.06 17.91 -13.44
C VAL A 98 4.18 19.14 -13.39
N PHE A 99 3.38 19.26 -12.34
CA PHE A 99 2.58 20.44 -12.06
C PHE A 99 3.44 21.47 -11.33
N ARG A 100 3.39 22.72 -11.78
CA ARG A 100 4.25 23.79 -11.25
C ARG A 100 3.36 24.89 -10.71
N ASP A 101 3.59 25.31 -9.47
CA ASP A 101 2.94 26.50 -8.92
C ASP A 101 3.10 27.67 -9.92
N PRO A 102 2.00 28.27 -10.43
CA PRO A 102 2.07 29.38 -11.38
C PRO A 102 2.63 30.66 -10.78
N ASN A 103 2.72 30.76 -9.45
CA ASN A 103 3.23 31.96 -8.79
C ASN A 103 4.77 32.04 -8.89
N GLU A 104 5.29 33.26 -9.03
CA GLU A 104 6.75 33.50 -9.10
C GLU A 104 7.46 33.15 -7.78
N ILE A 105 6.77 33.37 -6.66
CA ILE A 105 7.26 33.01 -5.33
C ILE A 105 7.04 31.51 -5.14
N LYS A 106 8.15 30.79 -4.98
CA LYS A 106 8.12 29.35 -4.70
C LYS A 106 7.48 29.06 -3.35
N ARG A 107 6.38 28.32 -3.36
CA ARG A 107 5.68 27.82 -2.17
C ARG A 107 5.75 26.30 -2.16
N MET A 108 5.81 25.69 -1.00
CA MET A 108 5.89 24.24 -0.87
C MET A 108 4.54 23.60 -1.16
N ALA A 109 4.53 22.47 -1.88
CA ALA A 109 3.35 21.64 -2.05
C ALA A 109 3.15 20.79 -0.77
N THR A 110 2.37 21.31 0.18
CA THR A 110 2.28 20.75 1.53
C THR A 110 1.38 19.53 1.64
N HIS A 111 0.34 19.45 0.82
CA HIS A 111 -0.59 18.32 0.87
C HIS A 111 -1.24 18.08 -0.49
N LEU A 112 -1.54 16.82 -0.77
CA LEU A 112 -2.03 16.32 -2.05
C LEU A 112 -3.28 15.48 -1.80
N SER A 113 -4.31 15.66 -2.62
CA SER A 113 -5.52 14.84 -2.55
C SER A 113 -6.05 14.54 -3.94
N TRP A 114 -6.22 13.25 -4.23
CA TRP A 114 -6.78 12.76 -5.47
C TRP A 114 -8.28 12.99 -5.53
N HIS A 115 -8.77 13.33 -6.72
CA HIS A 115 -10.20 13.43 -6.95
C HIS A 115 -10.84 12.02 -6.88
N PRO A 116 -11.87 11.80 -6.05
CA PRO A 116 -12.38 10.45 -5.73
C PRO A 116 -13.03 9.73 -6.91
N ASP A 117 -13.54 10.49 -7.88
CA ASP A 117 -14.25 9.95 -9.04
C ASP A 117 -13.49 10.22 -10.34
N GLY A 118 -13.20 9.19 -11.12
CA GLY A 118 -12.51 9.33 -12.41
C GLY A 118 -11.00 9.61 -12.36
N ASN A 119 -10.40 9.86 -11.19
CA ASN A 119 -8.94 9.95 -10.98
C ASN A 119 -8.13 10.82 -11.98
N ARG A 120 -8.75 11.82 -12.60
CA ARG A 120 -8.08 12.71 -13.57
C ARG A 120 -7.52 13.98 -12.93
N LYS A 121 -8.02 14.33 -11.75
CA LYS A 121 -7.73 15.60 -11.10
C LYS A 121 -6.98 15.40 -9.80
N LEU A 122 -6.06 16.31 -9.52
CA LEU A 122 -5.24 16.34 -8.31
C LEU A 122 -5.37 17.71 -7.67
N ALA A 123 -5.85 17.77 -6.43
CA ALA A 123 -5.82 18.99 -5.64
C ALA A 123 -4.48 19.09 -4.90
N VAL A 124 -3.87 20.27 -4.96
CA VAL A 124 -2.57 20.55 -4.34
C VAL A 124 -2.69 21.79 -3.48
N ALA A 125 -2.37 21.64 -2.19
CA ALA A 125 -2.21 22.74 -1.26
C ALA A 125 -0.80 23.32 -1.35
N TYR A 126 -0.70 24.65 -1.48
CA TYR A 126 0.57 25.36 -1.51
C TYR A 126 0.68 26.32 -0.33
N SER A 127 1.75 26.20 0.44
CA SER A 127 2.03 27.14 1.54
C SER A 127 3.53 27.29 1.82
N CYS A 128 3.89 28.36 2.51
CA CYS A 128 5.23 28.57 3.03
C CYS A 128 5.21 28.34 4.54
N MET A 129 5.78 27.23 5.00
CA MET A 129 5.86 26.91 6.43
C MET A 129 6.97 27.68 7.15
N GLU A 130 7.90 28.31 6.40
CA GLU A 130 8.95 29.17 6.96
C GLU A 130 8.44 30.61 7.14
N PHE A 131 7.57 30.83 8.12
CA PHE A 131 6.86 32.11 8.33
C PHE A 131 7.76 33.35 8.27
N GLN A 132 8.96 33.31 8.86
CA GLN A 132 9.87 34.46 8.88
C GLN A 132 10.43 34.83 7.49
N ARG A 133 10.42 33.88 6.56
CA ARG A 133 10.88 34.05 5.18
C ARG A 133 9.74 34.30 4.20
N ALA A 134 8.49 34.23 4.67
CA ALA A 134 7.33 34.46 3.82
C ALA A 134 7.30 35.92 3.34
N PRO A 135 7.35 36.17 2.02
CA PRO A 135 7.24 37.52 1.49
C PRO A 135 5.83 38.09 1.70
N LYS A 136 5.72 39.41 1.88
CA LYS A 136 4.45 40.08 2.19
C LYS A 136 3.41 39.98 1.06
N ASP A 137 3.86 39.87 -0.18
CA ASP A 137 3.02 39.78 -1.39
C ASP A 137 2.75 38.33 -1.82
N MET A 138 2.95 37.35 -0.92
CA MET A 138 2.73 35.94 -1.24
C MET A 138 1.25 35.64 -1.48
N ASN A 139 0.93 35.04 -2.62
CA ASN A 139 -0.41 34.56 -2.90
C ASN A 139 -0.75 33.34 -2.00
N TYR A 140 -2.02 33.20 -1.61
CA TYR A 140 -2.53 32.09 -0.78
C TYR A 140 -3.27 31.03 -1.60
N ASP A 141 -3.50 31.32 -2.89
CA ASP A 141 -4.23 30.45 -3.78
C ASP A 141 -3.61 29.05 -3.89
N SER A 142 -4.44 28.02 -3.81
CA SER A 142 -4.09 26.63 -4.11
C SER A 142 -4.83 26.17 -5.37
N TYR A 143 -4.50 24.99 -5.90
CA TYR A 143 -4.93 24.64 -7.25
C TYR A 143 -5.43 23.21 -7.37
N ILE A 144 -6.41 23.02 -8.25
CA ILE A 144 -6.81 21.73 -8.79
C ILE A 144 -6.22 21.61 -10.19
N TRP A 145 -5.44 20.56 -10.39
CA TRP A 145 -4.77 20.24 -11.64
C TRP A 145 -5.48 19.09 -12.34
N ASP A 146 -5.50 19.14 -13.66
CA ASP A 146 -5.92 18.04 -14.52
C ASP A 146 -4.66 17.36 -15.08
N ILE A 147 -4.62 16.03 -15.03
CA ILE A 147 -3.52 15.22 -15.57
C ILE A 147 -3.38 15.43 -17.08
N GLU A 148 -4.48 15.63 -17.81
CA GLU A 148 -4.44 15.84 -19.26
C GLU A 148 -3.86 17.22 -19.62
N ASN A 149 -4.01 18.21 -18.73
CA ASN A 149 -3.63 19.60 -18.97
C ASN A 149 -2.68 20.15 -17.87
N PRO A 150 -1.40 19.73 -17.84
CA PRO A 150 -0.49 20.05 -16.74
C PRO A 150 0.01 21.51 -16.70
N ASN A 151 -0.13 22.27 -17.79
CA ASN A 151 0.46 23.61 -17.92
C ASN A 151 -0.34 24.70 -17.20
N LYS A 152 -1.63 24.49 -16.92
CA LYS A 152 -2.49 25.46 -16.26
C LYS A 152 -3.42 24.75 -15.27
N PRO A 153 -3.65 25.33 -14.08
CA PRO A 153 -4.60 24.77 -13.15
C PRO A 153 -6.02 24.87 -13.73
N GLU A 154 -6.83 23.84 -13.50
CA GLU A 154 -8.23 23.82 -13.91
C GLU A 154 -9.06 24.78 -13.05
N LEU A 155 -8.84 24.72 -11.73
CA LEU A 155 -9.52 25.58 -10.77
C LEU A 155 -8.53 26.15 -9.75
N THR A 156 -8.66 27.44 -9.47
CA THR A 156 -7.92 28.13 -8.41
C THR A 156 -8.78 28.21 -7.16
N LEU A 157 -8.34 27.60 -6.08
CA LEU A 157 -8.95 27.65 -4.76
C LEU A 157 -8.41 28.86 -3.99
N LYS A 158 -9.27 29.85 -3.78
CA LYS A 158 -8.94 31.03 -2.97
C LYS A 158 -9.20 30.74 -1.51
N SER A 159 -8.28 31.15 -0.65
CA SER A 159 -8.38 31.00 0.79
C SER A 159 -8.04 32.33 1.49
N ALA A 160 -8.53 32.50 2.72
CA ALA A 160 -8.20 33.67 3.53
C ALA A 160 -6.77 33.64 4.09
N SER A 161 -6.14 32.46 4.11
CA SER A 161 -4.81 32.18 4.66
C SER A 161 -4.20 30.98 3.91
N PRO A 162 -2.86 30.83 3.82
CA PRO A 162 -2.23 29.71 3.11
C PRO A 162 -2.77 28.35 3.56
N LEU A 163 -3.02 27.46 2.60
CA LEU A 163 -3.51 26.11 2.90
C LEU A 163 -2.36 25.17 3.21
N VAL A 164 -2.48 24.50 4.35
CA VAL A 164 -1.52 23.51 4.83
C VAL A 164 -2.00 22.12 4.44
N SER A 165 -3.29 21.84 4.65
CA SER A 165 -3.93 20.57 4.32
C SER A 165 -5.17 20.78 3.44
N LEU A 166 -5.50 19.79 2.60
CA LEU A 166 -6.58 19.87 1.61
C LEU A 166 -7.07 18.47 1.22
N GLU A 167 -8.34 18.14 1.50
CA GLU A 167 -8.85 16.78 1.29
C GLU A 167 -10.17 16.81 0.52
N TYR A 168 -10.25 16.04 -0.58
CA TYR A 168 -11.52 15.79 -1.27
C TYR A 168 -12.46 14.96 -0.41
N ASN A 169 -13.76 15.27 -0.51
CA ASN A 169 -14.77 14.47 0.13
C ASN A 169 -14.94 13.14 -0.62
N PRO A 170 -14.71 11.98 0.03
CA PRO A 170 -14.77 10.67 -0.64
C PRO A 170 -16.18 10.31 -1.13
N LYS A 171 -17.23 10.99 -0.63
CA LYS A 171 -18.62 10.72 -1.00
C LYS A 171 -19.18 11.72 -2.02
N ASP A 172 -18.78 12.99 -1.95
CA ASP A 172 -19.18 14.04 -2.90
C ASP A 172 -17.94 14.65 -3.54
N SER A 173 -17.65 14.24 -4.77
CA SER A 173 -16.47 14.66 -5.52
C SER A 173 -16.38 16.16 -5.79
N HIS A 174 -17.49 16.91 -5.62
CA HIS A 174 -17.50 18.34 -5.81
C HIS A 174 -17.01 19.14 -4.60
N ILE A 175 -16.92 18.51 -3.42
CA ILE A 175 -16.63 19.18 -2.16
C ILE A 175 -15.19 18.89 -1.73
N LEU A 176 -14.48 19.93 -1.31
CA LEU A 176 -13.17 19.83 -0.66
C LEU A 176 -13.18 20.58 0.65
N VAL A 177 -12.41 20.10 1.63
CA VAL A 177 -12.14 20.80 2.89
C VAL A 177 -10.64 21.09 2.99
N GLY A 178 -10.28 22.22 3.58
CA GLY A 178 -8.89 22.62 3.74
C GLY A 178 -8.64 23.28 5.08
N GLY A 179 -7.46 22.99 5.62
CA GLY A 179 -6.94 23.58 6.84
C GLY A 179 -5.97 24.70 6.52
N CYS A 180 -6.21 25.88 7.08
CA CYS A 180 -5.38 27.05 6.89
C CYS A 180 -4.25 27.14 7.93
N TYR A 181 -3.23 27.93 7.61
CA TYR A 181 -2.11 28.21 8.51
C TYR A 181 -2.52 28.99 9.76
N ASN A 182 -3.58 29.80 9.69
CA ASN A 182 -4.10 30.57 10.83
C ASN A 182 -5.05 29.77 11.74
N GLY A 183 -5.16 28.45 11.54
CA GLY A 183 -6.00 27.56 12.34
C GLY A 183 -7.46 27.44 11.88
N GLN A 184 -7.91 28.31 10.97
CA GLN A 184 -9.26 28.21 10.39
C GLN A 184 -9.38 27.05 9.41
N ILE A 185 -10.61 26.57 9.25
CA ILE A 185 -10.98 25.52 8.31
C ILE A 185 -12.00 26.10 7.35
N THR A 186 -11.89 25.72 6.09
CA THR A 186 -12.79 26.18 5.04
C THR A 186 -13.10 25.04 4.09
N TYR A 187 -14.22 25.15 3.38
CA TYR A 187 -14.58 24.19 2.36
C TYR A 187 -15.00 24.90 1.07
N TRP A 188 -14.82 24.20 -0.04
CA TRP A 188 -15.15 24.66 -1.39
C TRP A 188 -16.14 23.69 -2.04
N ASP A 189 -16.98 24.23 -2.91
CA ASP A 189 -17.81 23.48 -3.84
C ASP A 189 -17.35 23.85 -5.25
N THR A 190 -16.72 22.91 -5.95
CA THR A 190 -16.16 23.11 -7.29
C THR A 190 -17.19 23.60 -8.31
N ARG A 191 -18.48 23.33 -8.09
CA ARG A 191 -19.57 23.80 -8.96
C ARG A 191 -19.86 25.29 -8.80
N LYS A 192 -19.51 25.88 -7.65
CA LYS A 192 -19.64 27.32 -7.35
C LYS A 192 -18.37 28.11 -7.69
N GLY A 193 -17.35 27.44 -8.24
CA GLY A 193 -16.07 28.02 -8.59
C GLY A 193 -15.05 27.95 -7.45
N GLY A 194 -14.05 28.84 -7.51
CA GLY A 194 -12.85 28.80 -6.66
C GLY A 194 -12.96 29.51 -5.32
N GLN A 195 -14.10 30.12 -5.00
CA GLN A 195 -14.27 30.88 -3.75
C GLN A 195 -14.67 29.94 -2.61
N PRO A 196 -14.20 30.19 -1.37
CA PRO A 196 -14.60 29.40 -0.22
C PRO A 196 -16.10 29.60 0.03
N VAL A 197 -16.81 28.49 0.26
CA VAL A 197 -18.26 28.55 0.51
C VAL A 197 -18.53 29.06 1.93
N GLU A 198 -17.78 28.53 2.89
CA GLU A 198 -17.83 28.96 4.29
C GLU A 198 -16.45 28.82 4.93
N LEU A 199 -16.20 29.65 5.96
CA LEU A 199 -15.00 29.60 6.78
C LEU A 199 -15.42 29.49 8.25
N SER A 200 -14.65 28.73 9.03
CA SER A 200 -14.86 28.64 10.47
C SER A 200 -14.51 29.95 11.18
N VAL A 201 -15.20 30.21 12.29
CA VAL A 201 -14.93 31.39 13.12
C VAL A 201 -13.60 31.22 13.85
N ILE A 202 -12.74 32.24 13.78
CA ILE A 202 -11.37 32.18 14.33
C ILE A 202 -11.35 31.85 15.84
N GLU A 203 -12.32 32.33 16.62
CA GLU A 203 -12.41 32.09 18.07
C GLU A 203 -12.66 30.62 18.45
N HIS A 204 -13.25 29.84 17.54
CA HIS A 204 -13.60 28.43 17.76
C HIS A 204 -12.75 27.47 16.93
N SER A 205 -11.84 28.01 16.12
CA SER A 205 -10.91 27.28 15.27
C SER A 205 -9.65 26.88 16.05
N HIS A 206 -8.72 26.19 15.38
CA HIS A 206 -7.40 25.93 15.94
C HIS A 206 -6.63 27.24 16.17
N ARG A 207 -5.67 27.22 17.09
CA ARG A 207 -4.79 28.38 17.34
C ARG A 207 -3.54 28.39 16.47
N ASP A 208 -3.18 27.21 15.99
CA ASP A 208 -1.97 26.90 15.25
C ASP A 208 -2.32 26.38 13.84
N PRO A 209 -1.34 26.20 12.94
CA PRO A 209 -1.58 25.64 11.62
C PRO A 209 -2.30 24.27 11.64
N VAL A 210 -3.26 24.09 10.74
CA VAL A 210 -4.02 22.83 10.64
C VAL A 210 -3.27 21.86 9.71
N TYR A 211 -2.48 20.97 10.30
CA TYR A 211 -1.58 20.08 9.56
C TYR A 211 -2.31 18.97 8.79
N LYS A 212 -3.45 18.50 9.29
CA LYS A 212 -4.24 17.46 8.62
C LYS A 212 -5.73 17.67 8.86
N VAL A 213 -6.52 17.47 7.80
CA VAL A 213 -7.98 17.37 7.84
C VAL A 213 -8.37 16.06 7.16
N ILE A 214 -9.33 15.32 7.72
CA ILE A 214 -9.80 14.05 7.15
C ILE A 214 -11.33 13.98 7.23
N TRP A 215 -11.95 13.41 6.20
CA TRP A 215 -13.40 13.21 6.19
C TRP A 215 -13.81 11.99 7.02
N LEU A 216 -14.99 12.09 7.63
CA LEU A 216 -15.62 10.97 8.30
C LEU A 216 -16.64 10.33 7.39
N GLN A 217 -16.66 8.99 7.39
CA GLN A 217 -17.68 8.21 6.73
C GLN A 217 -19.00 8.26 7.52
N SER A 218 -19.65 9.41 7.47
CA SER A 218 -20.99 9.63 8.02
C SER A 218 -22.04 9.32 6.95
N LYS A 219 -23.28 9.03 7.37
CA LYS A 219 -24.38 8.82 6.40
C LYS A 219 -24.62 10.05 5.52
N THR A 220 -24.39 11.24 6.04
CA THR A 220 -24.53 12.50 5.31
C THR A 220 -23.30 12.82 4.48
N GLY A 221 -22.10 12.39 4.90
CA GLY A 221 -20.83 12.71 4.23
C GLY A 221 -20.41 14.17 4.44
N THR A 222 -20.80 14.78 5.57
CA THR A 222 -20.57 16.21 5.85
C THR A 222 -19.66 16.47 7.04
N GLU A 223 -19.25 15.42 7.76
CA GLU A 223 -18.43 15.52 8.96
C GLU A 223 -16.94 15.32 8.65
N CYS A 224 -16.06 16.08 9.30
CA CYS A 224 -14.60 15.92 9.19
C CYS A 224 -13.87 16.14 10.53
N PHE A 225 -12.63 15.68 10.60
CA PHE A 225 -11.68 15.96 11.69
C PHE A 225 -10.61 16.93 11.25
N SER A 226 -10.08 17.69 12.19
CA SER A 226 -8.85 18.45 12.02
C SER A 226 -7.90 18.25 13.20
N THR A 227 -6.60 18.31 12.93
CA THR A 227 -5.54 18.28 13.95
C THR A 227 -4.58 19.45 13.77
N SER A 228 -4.02 19.91 14.89
CA SER A 228 -3.04 20.99 14.91
C SER A 228 -2.01 20.80 16.03
N THR A 229 -0.93 21.59 15.99
CA THR A 229 0.09 21.63 17.04
C THR A 229 -0.42 22.25 18.35
N ASP A 230 -1.61 22.85 18.35
CA ASP A 230 -2.29 23.31 19.57
C ASP A 230 -2.76 22.17 20.51
N GLY A 231 -2.50 20.92 20.12
CA GLY A 231 -2.78 19.72 20.92
C GLY A 231 -4.25 19.34 20.97
N GLN A 232 -5.06 19.87 20.06
CA GLN A 232 -6.48 19.55 19.95
C GLN A 232 -6.80 18.82 18.65
N VAL A 233 -7.80 17.94 18.73
CA VAL A 233 -8.54 17.44 17.56
C VAL A 233 -9.93 18.04 17.61
N LEU A 234 -10.39 18.63 16.52
CA LEU A 234 -11.70 19.27 16.42
C LEU A 234 -12.57 18.55 15.38
N TRP A 235 -13.85 18.39 15.70
CA TRP A 235 -14.86 17.79 14.84
C TRP A 235 -15.66 18.89 14.20
N TRP A 236 -15.88 18.78 12.89
CA TRP A 236 -16.61 19.78 12.13
C TRP A 236 -17.72 19.14 11.34
N ASP A 237 -18.78 19.91 11.10
CA ASP A 237 -19.84 19.58 10.14
C ASP A 237 -19.96 20.74 9.17
N ILE A 238 -19.74 20.51 7.88
CA ILE A 238 -19.76 21.57 6.87
C ILE A 238 -21.11 22.27 6.74
N ARG A 239 -22.18 21.71 7.31
CA ARG A 239 -23.50 22.35 7.36
C ARG A 239 -23.58 23.47 8.41
N LYS A 240 -22.64 23.50 9.35
CA LYS A 240 -22.54 24.50 10.41
C LYS A 240 -21.07 24.68 10.79
N MET A 241 -20.37 25.58 10.09
CA MET A 241 -18.93 25.83 10.33
C MET A 241 -18.67 26.87 11.43
N SER A 242 -19.71 27.41 12.08
CA SER A 242 -19.56 28.43 13.12
C SER A 242 -18.79 27.92 14.35
N GLU A 243 -19.00 26.68 14.75
CA GLU A 243 -18.37 26.04 15.91
C GLU A 243 -18.11 24.55 15.62
N PRO A 244 -17.07 23.95 16.21
CA PRO A 244 -16.86 22.52 16.10
C PRO A 244 -17.90 21.75 16.92
N THR A 245 -18.35 20.63 16.39
CA THR A 245 -19.32 19.73 17.03
C THR A 245 -18.77 19.11 18.31
N GLU A 246 -17.47 18.83 18.33
CA GLU A 246 -16.78 18.21 19.46
C GLU A 246 -15.29 18.59 19.47
N LYS A 247 -14.70 18.60 20.67
CA LYS A 247 -13.27 18.89 20.90
C LYS A 247 -12.64 17.79 21.73
N LEU A 248 -11.44 17.36 21.35
CA LEU A 248 -10.61 16.43 22.12
C LEU A 248 -9.23 17.05 22.36
N ILE A 249 -8.82 17.13 23.62
CA ILE A 249 -7.48 17.55 24.02
C ILE A 249 -6.59 16.31 24.13
N LEU A 250 -5.44 16.33 23.47
CA LEU A 250 -4.49 15.21 23.38
C LEU A 250 -3.56 15.15 24.60
N ASP A 251 -4.14 15.08 25.79
CA ASP A 251 -3.43 14.98 27.07
C ASP A 251 -3.34 13.51 27.52
N ILE A 252 -2.11 12.97 27.57
CA ILE A 252 -1.84 11.58 27.98
C ILE A 252 -2.26 11.33 29.43
N THR A 253 -2.24 12.35 30.30
CA THR A 253 -2.68 12.23 31.69
C THR A 253 -4.19 12.09 31.84
N LYS A 254 -4.94 12.29 30.74
CA LYS A 254 -6.40 12.19 30.66
C LYS A 254 -7.14 13.18 31.56
N LYS A 255 -6.46 14.24 32.00
CA LYS A 255 -7.04 15.31 32.82
C LYS A 255 -7.64 16.43 31.97
N GLY A 256 -7.32 16.44 30.68
CA GLY A 256 -7.81 17.44 29.73
C GLY A 256 -7.10 18.78 29.90
N ASN A 257 -5.84 18.77 30.36
CA ASN A 257 -5.07 20.00 30.48
C ASN A 257 -4.45 20.37 29.13
N LEU A 258 -4.70 21.60 28.67
CA LEU A 258 -4.17 22.09 27.41
C LEU A 258 -2.65 22.28 27.45
N ASP A 259 -2.09 22.66 28.61
CA ASP A 259 -0.65 22.91 28.74
C ASP A 259 0.20 21.62 28.66
N LEU A 260 -0.43 20.46 28.87
CA LEU A 260 0.19 19.14 28.76
C LEU A 260 -0.25 18.40 27.49
N ALA A 261 -1.00 19.07 26.61
CA ALA A 261 -1.46 18.48 25.38
C ALA A 261 -0.31 18.30 24.40
N LEU A 262 -0.28 17.16 23.72
CA LEU A 262 0.69 16.88 22.69
C LEU A 262 0.19 17.36 21.33
N GLY A 263 0.98 18.17 20.63
CA GLY A 263 0.66 18.68 19.30
C GLY A 263 0.51 17.55 18.28
N GLY A 264 -0.58 17.57 17.50
CA GLY A 264 -0.88 16.55 16.49
C GLY A 264 -0.55 17.03 15.07
N ILE A 265 0.27 16.28 14.34
CA ILE A 265 0.72 16.62 12.98
C ILE A 265 0.01 15.75 11.94
N SER A 266 -0.11 14.45 12.20
CA SER A 266 -0.72 13.49 11.29
C SER A 266 -1.98 12.88 11.90
N LEU A 267 -2.95 12.56 11.05
CA LEU A 267 -4.24 12.03 11.43
C LEU A 267 -4.65 10.93 10.48
N GLU A 268 -5.13 9.82 11.04
CA GLU A 268 -5.56 8.66 10.27
C GLU A 268 -6.91 8.11 10.75
N PHE A 269 -7.81 7.93 9.79
CA PHE A 269 -9.13 7.36 10.02
C PHE A 269 -9.47 6.35 8.91
N GLU A 270 -9.72 5.12 9.31
CA GLU A 270 -10.02 4.03 8.40
C GLU A 270 -11.53 3.74 8.41
N PRO A 271 -12.26 3.90 7.28
CA PRO A 271 -13.71 3.75 7.24
C PRO A 271 -14.24 2.38 7.67
N THR A 272 -13.45 1.32 7.50
CA THR A 272 -13.82 -0.04 7.93
C THR A 272 -13.89 -0.19 9.46
N ILE A 273 -13.17 0.66 10.22
CA ILE A 273 -13.19 0.71 11.69
C ILE A 273 -13.62 2.11 12.14
N PRO A 274 -14.91 2.48 12.00
CA PRO A 274 -15.38 3.86 12.16
C PRO A 274 -15.41 4.36 13.61
N THR A 275 -14.96 3.53 14.56
CA THR A 275 -14.90 3.87 15.98
C THR A 275 -13.53 4.39 16.38
N LYS A 276 -12.46 4.04 15.67
CA LYS A 276 -11.09 4.37 16.07
C LYS A 276 -10.43 5.29 15.04
N PHE A 277 -9.61 6.20 15.54
CA PHE A 277 -8.73 7.03 14.73
C PHE A 277 -7.38 7.16 15.44
N MET A 278 -6.35 7.58 14.73
CA MET A 278 -5.00 7.70 15.27
C MET A 278 -4.45 9.09 14.97
N VAL A 279 -3.70 9.63 15.92
CA VAL A 279 -3.02 10.92 15.78
C VAL A 279 -1.53 10.70 16.00
N GLY A 280 -0.70 11.12 15.04
CA GLY A 280 0.74 11.18 15.22
C GLY A 280 1.14 12.54 15.79
N THR A 281 1.88 12.54 16.89
CA THR A 281 2.28 13.76 17.58
C THR A 281 3.67 14.25 17.16
N GLU A 282 3.94 15.53 17.45
CA GLU A 282 5.28 16.11 17.24
C GLU A 282 6.34 15.52 18.19
N GLN A 283 5.93 14.95 19.32
CA GLN A 283 6.83 14.33 20.31
C GLN A 283 7.18 12.85 20.00
N GLY A 284 6.80 12.32 18.83
CA GLY A 284 7.17 10.95 18.46
C GLY A 284 6.28 9.86 19.04
N MET A 285 5.05 10.21 19.44
CA MET A 285 4.06 9.27 19.95
C MET A 285 2.85 9.20 19.02
N VAL A 286 2.30 8.00 18.84
CA VAL A 286 1.00 7.83 18.20
C VAL A 286 -0.05 7.64 19.29
N ILE A 287 -1.10 8.47 19.27
CA ILE A 287 -2.24 8.36 20.18
C ILE A 287 -3.38 7.68 19.43
N SER A 288 -3.83 6.54 19.94
CA SER A 288 -5.02 5.84 19.44
C SER A 288 -6.25 6.31 20.21
N CYS A 289 -7.25 6.76 19.46
CA CYS A 289 -8.45 7.38 20.01
C CYS A 289 -9.73 6.65 19.57
N ASN A 290 -10.75 6.65 20.43
CA ASN A 290 -12.08 6.13 20.17
C ASN A 290 -13.09 7.28 20.05
N ARG A 291 -13.64 7.49 18.85
CA ARG A 291 -14.61 8.56 18.57
C ARG A 291 -15.88 8.43 19.40
N LYS A 292 -16.38 7.20 19.62
CA LYS A 292 -17.68 6.94 20.25
C LYS A 292 -17.66 6.94 21.78
N ALA A 293 -16.50 7.09 22.40
CA ALA A 293 -16.41 7.16 23.85
C ALA A 293 -17.07 8.45 24.39
N LYS A 294 -17.71 8.35 25.57
CA LYS A 294 -18.51 9.44 26.14
C LYS A 294 -17.66 10.49 26.84
N THR A 295 -16.59 10.08 27.50
CA THR A 295 -15.71 10.99 28.24
C THR A 295 -14.42 11.24 27.44
N PRO A 296 -13.83 12.46 27.49
CA PRO A 296 -12.55 12.74 26.82
C PRO A 296 -11.41 11.80 27.24
N ALA A 297 -11.39 11.39 28.51
CA ALA A 297 -10.41 10.44 29.05
C ALA A 297 -10.52 9.03 28.44
N GLU A 298 -11.75 8.56 28.18
CA GLU A 298 -12.00 7.28 27.51
C GLU A 298 -11.80 7.34 26.00
N LYS A 299 -11.90 8.53 25.41
CA LYS A 299 -11.55 8.73 23.99
C LYS A 299 -10.09 8.42 23.75
N ILE A 300 -9.18 8.70 24.69
CA ILE A 300 -7.77 8.31 24.58
C ILE A 300 -7.59 6.85 25.04
N VAL A 301 -7.38 5.93 24.09
CA VAL A 301 -7.34 4.49 24.35
C VAL A 301 -5.94 4.05 24.79
N CYS A 302 -4.94 4.31 23.95
CA CYS A 302 -3.56 3.92 24.21
C CYS A 302 -2.58 4.77 23.39
N THR A 303 -1.31 4.69 23.75
CA THR A 303 -0.21 5.35 23.05
C THR A 303 0.80 4.33 22.52
N TYR A 304 1.45 4.65 21.41
CA TYR A 304 2.56 3.92 20.85
C TYR A 304 3.77 4.85 20.82
N SER A 305 4.80 4.53 21.60
CA SER A 305 6.02 5.31 21.71
C SER A 305 7.18 4.58 21.03
N GLY A 306 7.88 5.24 20.13
CA GLY A 306 9.08 4.66 19.51
C GLY A 306 9.80 5.52 18.49
N HIS A 307 9.20 6.63 18.05
CA HIS A 307 9.91 7.68 17.32
C HIS A 307 10.58 8.64 18.32
N HIS A 308 11.69 9.23 17.91
CA HIS A 308 12.48 10.20 18.66
C HIS A 308 12.01 11.65 18.40
N GLY A 309 11.31 11.87 17.30
CA GLY A 309 10.83 13.18 16.87
C GLY A 309 9.50 13.11 16.12
N PRO A 310 9.14 14.17 15.39
CA PRO A 310 7.80 14.34 14.83
C PRO A 310 7.37 13.21 13.91
N ILE A 311 6.12 12.76 14.09
CA ILE A 311 5.50 11.77 13.20
C ILE A 311 4.74 12.49 12.09
N TYR A 312 5.36 12.54 10.91
CA TYR A 312 4.80 13.23 9.75
C TYR A 312 3.68 12.45 9.06
N ALA A 313 3.71 11.12 9.11
CA ALA A 313 2.65 10.29 8.54
C ALA A 313 2.28 9.13 9.47
N VAL A 314 0.99 8.90 9.59
CA VAL A 314 0.39 7.70 10.20
C VAL A 314 -0.63 7.19 9.19
N GLN A 315 -0.55 5.93 8.80
CA GLN A 315 -1.53 5.35 7.89
C GLN A 315 -1.77 3.88 8.21
N ARG A 316 -3.03 3.45 8.24
CA ARG A 316 -3.38 2.04 8.37
C ARG A 316 -3.13 1.33 7.04
N ASN A 317 -2.77 0.05 7.14
CA ASN A 317 -2.72 -0.78 5.95
C ASN A 317 -4.17 -0.99 5.43
N PRO A 318 -4.48 -0.65 4.16
CA PRO A 318 -5.84 -0.77 3.62
C PRO A 318 -6.42 -2.19 3.66
N PHE A 319 -5.56 -3.21 3.59
CA PHE A 319 -5.96 -4.62 3.63
C PHE A 319 -5.97 -5.19 5.05
N PHE A 320 -5.09 -4.67 5.91
CA PHE A 320 -4.93 -5.15 7.28
C PHE A 320 -5.00 -3.98 8.27
N PRO A 321 -6.21 -3.47 8.59
CA PRO A 321 -6.37 -2.29 9.44
C PRO A 321 -5.78 -2.39 10.87
N LYS A 322 -5.46 -3.61 11.32
CA LYS A 322 -4.73 -3.84 12.58
C LYS A 322 -3.27 -3.42 12.51
N ASN A 323 -2.68 -3.39 11.31
CA ASN A 323 -1.30 -2.97 11.11
C ASN A 323 -1.30 -1.54 10.57
N PHE A 324 -0.40 -0.71 11.07
CA PHE A 324 -0.29 0.68 10.63
C PHE A 324 1.17 1.08 10.47
N LEU A 325 1.41 1.93 9.47
CA LEU A 325 2.69 2.53 9.16
C LEU A 325 2.77 3.89 9.84
N THR A 326 3.97 4.19 10.29
CA THR A 326 4.33 5.50 10.83
C THR A 326 5.65 5.92 10.24
N VAL A 327 5.76 7.20 9.90
CA VAL A 327 7.00 7.80 9.42
C VAL A 327 7.32 9.03 10.25
N GLY A 328 8.54 9.01 10.76
CA GLY A 328 9.15 10.05 11.56
C GLY A 328 10.66 9.84 11.59
N ASP A 329 11.39 10.89 11.90
CA ASP A 329 12.86 10.84 12.00
C ASP A 329 13.53 10.30 10.71
N TRP A 330 14.36 9.26 10.85
CA TRP A 330 15.10 8.59 9.78
C TRP A 330 14.59 7.18 9.49
N VAL A 331 13.43 6.78 10.03
CA VAL A 331 12.96 5.38 9.99
C VAL A 331 11.45 5.32 9.78
N ALA A 332 11.03 4.43 8.88
CA ALA A 332 9.63 4.04 8.75
C ALA A 332 9.38 2.80 9.62
N ARG A 333 8.35 2.86 10.48
CA ARG A 333 8.00 1.78 11.41
C ARG A 333 6.60 1.26 11.10
N ILE A 334 6.47 -0.06 11.06
CA ILE A 334 5.20 -0.78 10.96
C ILE A 334 4.88 -1.32 12.35
N TRP A 335 3.64 -1.09 12.78
CA TRP A 335 3.13 -1.45 14.09
C TRP A 335 1.96 -2.41 13.94
N SER A 336 1.71 -3.18 15.00
CA SER A 336 0.49 -3.96 15.16
C SER A 336 -0.33 -3.36 16.30
N GLU A 337 -1.63 -3.15 16.10
CA GLU A 337 -2.51 -2.63 17.15
C GLU A 337 -2.56 -3.59 18.36
N ASP A 338 -2.35 -4.89 18.11
CA ASP A 338 -2.32 -5.96 19.11
C ASP A 338 -1.03 -5.96 19.96
N PHE A 339 -0.03 -5.13 19.63
CA PHE A 339 1.23 -5.03 20.37
C PHE A 339 1.74 -3.59 20.47
N ARG A 340 1.74 -3.04 21.70
CA ARG A 340 1.92 -1.59 21.93
C ARG A 340 3.34 -1.19 22.31
N GLU A 341 4.14 -2.14 22.78
CA GLU A 341 5.42 -1.86 23.44
C GLU A 341 6.55 -1.61 22.43
N SER A 342 6.47 -2.20 21.24
CA SER A 342 7.45 -1.97 20.16
C SER A 342 6.79 -2.13 18.78
N SER A 343 7.44 -1.57 17.76
CA SER A 343 7.10 -1.77 16.36
C SER A 343 7.44 -3.18 15.90
N ILE A 344 6.62 -3.77 15.04
CA ILE A 344 6.83 -5.15 14.55
C ILE A 344 7.93 -5.24 13.50
N MET A 345 8.06 -4.20 12.67
CA MET A 345 9.03 -4.13 11.57
C MET A 345 9.41 -2.67 11.37
N TRP A 346 10.62 -2.42 10.88
CA TRP A 346 11.10 -1.08 10.59
C TRP A 346 12.14 -1.09 9.48
N THR A 347 12.26 0.02 8.77
CA THR A 347 13.27 0.19 7.72
C THR A 347 14.65 0.47 8.32
N LYS A 348 15.70 0.34 7.51
CA LYS A 348 17.03 0.81 7.92
C LYS A 348 17.01 2.31 8.25
N TYR A 349 17.99 2.74 9.05
CA TYR A 349 18.26 4.16 9.25
C TYR A 349 18.69 4.80 7.93
N HIS A 350 17.94 5.82 7.52
CA HIS A 350 18.25 6.60 6.33
C HIS A 350 19.23 7.74 6.66
N SER A 351 19.98 8.18 5.65
CA SER A 351 20.87 9.34 5.75
C SER A 351 20.10 10.66 5.88
N SER A 352 18.92 10.72 5.28
CA SER A 352 18.06 11.89 5.21
C SER A 352 16.78 11.63 6.00
N TYR A 353 16.20 12.69 6.57
CA TYR A 353 14.91 12.58 7.27
C TYR A 353 13.80 12.14 6.32
N LEU A 354 12.91 11.29 6.82
CA LEU A 354 11.68 10.92 6.15
C LEU A 354 10.61 11.99 6.40
N THR A 355 9.80 12.23 5.39
CA THR A 355 8.87 13.38 5.35
C THR A 355 7.42 12.99 5.19
N ASP A 356 7.14 11.94 4.42
CA ASP A 356 5.78 11.40 4.28
C ASP A 356 5.86 9.91 3.90
N ALA A 357 4.76 9.20 4.04
CA ALA A 357 4.62 7.83 3.59
C ALA A 357 3.18 7.43 3.30
N ALA A 358 3.06 6.50 2.35
CA ALA A 358 1.76 5.98 1.96
C ALA A 358 1.81 4.50 1.57
N TRP A 359 0.84 3.72 2.07
CA TRP A 359 0.57 2.35 1.64
C TRP A 359 0.01 2.33 0.22
N SER A 360 0.33 1.28 -0.52
CA SER A 360 -0.37 0.98 -1.76
C SER A 360 -1.82 0.56 -1.45
N PRO A 361 -2.83 1.16 -2.11
CA PRO A 361 -4.21 0.74 -1.97
C PRO A 361 -4.50 -0.60 -2.67
N VAL A 362 -3.58 -1.08 -3.53
CA VAL A 362 -3.77 -2.31 -4.32
C VAL A 362 -2.91 -3.46 -3.84
N ARG A 363 -1.66 -3.20 -3.43
CA ARG A 363 -0.73 -4.24 -2.95
C ARG A 363 -0.50 -4.12 -1.43
N PRO A 364 -0.78 -5.17 -0.64
CA PRO A 364 -0.73 -5.09 0.82
C PRO A 364 0.69 -4.99 1.41
N SER A 365 1.73 -5.45 0.70
CA SER A 365 3.12 -5.42 1.18
C SER A 365 3.89 -4.17 0.77
N VAL A 366 3.30 -3.35 -0.10
CA VAL A 366 3.98 -2.23 -0.75
C VAL A 366 3.62 -0.92 -0.06
N PHE A 367 4.64 -0.15 0.32
CA PHE A 367 4.49 1.21 0.80
C PHE A 367 5.62 2.09 0.24
N LEU A 368 5.36 3.40 0.22
CA LEU A 368 6.25 4.39 -0.32
C LEU A 368 6.65 5.36 0.78
N THR A 369 7.88 5.86 0.72
CA THR A 369 8.41 6.84 1.66
C THR A 369 9.14 7.95 0.91
N THR A 370 8.94 9.19 1.32
CA THR A 370 9.61 10.38 0.76
C THR A 370 10.63 10.94 1.73
N LYS A 371 11.72 11.49 1.19
CA LYS A 371 12.85 12.03 1.96
C LYS A 371 13.07 13.51 1.73
N MET A 372 13.71 14.14 2.72
CA MET A 372 14.21 15.52 2.62
C MET A 372 15.27 15.74 1.54
N ASP A 373 15.93 14.68 1.05
CA ASP A 373 16.85 14.81 -0.07
C ASP A 373 16.16 14.76 -1.43
N GLY A 374 14.84 14.61 -1.51
CA GLY A 374 14.14 14.54 -2.79
C GLY A 374 14.00 13.14 -3.40
N THR A 375 14.38 12.11 -2.63
CA THR A 375 14.26 10.71 -3.04
C THR A 375 12.92 10.11 -2.62
N LEU A 376 12.31 9.37 -3.53
CA LEU A 376 11.18 8.49 -3.30
C LEU A 376 11.67 7.04 -3.23
N ASP A 377 11.41 6.37 -2.12
CA ASP A 377 11.69 4.95 -1.96
C ASP A 377 10.37 4.16 -2.02
N VAL A 378 10.34 3.11 -2.83
CA VAL A 378 9.28 2.11 -2.88
C VAL A 378 9.77 0.85 -2.19
N TRP A 379 9.03 0.41 -1.18
CA TRP A 379 9.31 -0.78 -0.39
C TRP A 379 8.33 -1.86 -0.75
N ASP A 380 8.84 -3.06 -1.04
CA ASP A 380 8.04 -4.28 -1.04
C ASP A 380 8.63 -5.21 0.01
N TYR A 381 7.99 -5.26 1.18
CA TYR A 381 8.54 -5.95 2.33
C TYR A 381 8.53 -7.48 2.18
N LEU A 382 7.72 -8.01 1.25
CA LEU A 382 7.75 -9.43 0.88
C LEU A 382 8.98 -9.76 0.02
N PHE A 383 9.47 -8.80 -0.76
CA PHE A 383 10.63 -8.98 -1.63
C PHE A 383 11.95 -8.61 -0.95
N LYS A 384 12.06 -7.39 -0.42
CA LYS A 384 13.27 -6.86 0.25
C LYS A 384 12.91 -6.17 1.55
N GLN A 385 13.48 -6.66 2.66
CA GLN A 385 13.21 -6.12 4.00
C GLN A 385 14.23 -5.03 4.40
N ASN A 386 15.50 -5.20 4.03
CA ASN A 386 16.58 -4.32 4.51
C ASN A 386 16.78 -3.07 3.66
N ASN A 387 16.45 -3.14 2.37
CA ASN A 387 16.68 -2.06 1.40
C ASN A 387 15.40 -1.83 0.58
N PRO A 388 15.16 -0.59 0.13
CA PRO A 388 14.04 -0.29 -0.74
C PRO A 388 14.15 -1.11 -2.03
N THR A 389 13.00 -1.51 -2.56
CA THR A 389 12.91 -2.24 -3.83
C THR A 389 13.28 -1.35 -5.00
N LEU A 390 12.82 -0.10 -4.97
CA LEU A 390 13.14 0.95 -5.91
C LEU A 390 13.45 2.23 -5.13
N SER A 391 14.51 2.93 -5.51
CA SER A 391 14.84 4.25 -4.96
C SER A 391 15.06 5.20 -6.13
N LEU A 392 14.28 6.28 -6.19
CA LEU A 392 14.24 7.20 -7.31
C LEU A 392 14.42 8.63 -6.81
N LYS A 393 15.44 9.31 -7.32
CA LYS A 393 15.66 10.74 -7.11
C LYS A 393 14.68 11.53 -7.98
N VAL A 394 13.61 12.06 -7.38
CA VAL A 394 12.57 12.81 -8.09
C VAL A 394 13.02 14.24 -8.35
N CYS A 395 13.62 14.87 -7.35
CA CYS A 395 14.13 16.24 -7.40
C CYS A 395 15.34 16.40 -6.49
N ASP A 396 16.04 17.53 -6.62
CA ASP A 396 17.18 17.87 -5.76
C ASP A 396 16.78 18.53 -4.44
N GLU A 397 15.53 18.97 -4.35
CA GLU A 397 14.95 19.57 -3.15
C GLU A 397 14.13 18.56 -2.34
N ALA A 398 13.82 18.89 -1.09
CA ALA A 398 13.01 18.05 -0.22
C ALA A 398 11.61 17.78 -0.77
N LEU A 399 11.19 16.51 -0.72
CA LEU A 399 9.79 16.11 -0.86
C LEU A 399 9.10 16.28 0.50
N TYR A 400 7.80 16.61 0.49
CA TYR A 400 7.03 16.86 1.71
C TYR A 400 5.64 16.21 1.71
N SER A 401 5.11 15.90 0.54
CA SER A 401 3.79 15.28 0.40
C SER A 401 3.84 14.13 -0.59
N LEU A 402 3.08 13.09 -0.30
CA LEU A 402 2.98 11.86 -1.06
C LEU A 402 1.52 11.41 -1.10
N CYS A 403 1.01 11.11 -2.29
CA CYS A 403 -0.34 10.58 -2.42
C CYS A 403 -0.42 9.57 -3.57
N LEU A 404 -0.88 8.36 -3.28
CA LEU A 404 -1.16 7.34 -4.29
C LEU A 404 -2.59 7.46 -4.78
N GLN A 405 -2.76 7.22 -6.07
CA GLN A 405 -4.09 7.05 -6.66
C GLN A 405 -4.72 5.73 -6.20
N ASP A 406 -6.04 5.67 -6.13
CA ASP A 406 -6.80 4.49 -5.68
C ASP A 406 -6.49 3.21 -6.46
N ASN A 407 -6.09 3.32 -7.73
CA ASN A 407 -5.68 2.18 -8.56
C ASN A 407 -4.21 1.76 -8.34
N GLY A 408 -3.46 2.46 -7.49
CA GLY A 408 -2.06 2.20 -7.17
C GLY A 408 -1.06 2.45 -8.31
N ARG A 409 -1.50 2.87 -9.49
CA ARG A 409 -0.63 3.02 -10.68
C ARG A 409 0.14 4.35 -10.68
N PHE A 410 -0.51 5.40 -10.19
CA PHE A 410 0.06 6.74 -10.21
C PHE A 410 0.34 7.25 -8.80
N VAL A 411 1.46 7.94 -8.66
CA VAL A 411 1.96 8.51 -7.41
C VAL A 411 2.28 9.97 -7.64
N ALA A 412 1.72 10.85 -6.80
CA ALA A 412 2.06 12.26 -6.80
C ALA A 412 2.98 12.59 -5.62
N CYS A 413 4.06 13.31 -5.89
CA CYS A 413 5.02 13.77 -4.89
C CYS A 413 5.13 15.30 -4.95
N GLY A 414 4.96 15.99 -3.82
CA GLY A 414 5.12 17.44 -3.72
C GLY A 414 6.48 17.83 -3.15
N SER A 415 7.14 18.80 -3.79
CA SER A 415 8.43 19.33 -3.37
C SER A 415 8.33 20.66 -2.63
N LYS A 416 9.43 21.04 -1.97
CA LYS A 416 9.62 22.37 -1.36
C LYS A 416 9.52 23.53 -2.36
N SER A 417 9.90 23.31 -3.62
CA SER A 417 9.90 24.31 -4.70
C SER A 417 8.51 24.63 -5.23
N GLY A 418 7.48 23.86 -4.85
CA GLY A 418 6.14 23.95 -5.44
C GLY A 418 5.98 23.15 -6.71
N LEU A 419 6.87 22.17 -6.95
CA LEU A 419 6.70 21.19 -8.00
C LEU A 419 5.93 20.00 -7.44
N THR A 420 4.93 19.54 -8.18
CA THR A 420 4.23 18.30 -7.91
C THR A 420 4.50 17.34 -9.06
N THR A 421 5.32 16.33 -8.83
CA THR A 421 5.71 15.36 -9.84
C THR A 421 4.78 14.16 -9.79
N LEU A 422 4.23 13.80 -10.96
CA LEU A 422 3.39 12.63 -11.15
C LEU A 422 4.21 11.49 -11.76
N LEU A 423 4.27 10.37 -11.06
CA LEU A 423 5.02 9.17 -11.41
C LEU A 423 4.07 8.01 -11.72
N GLU A 424 4.39 7.23 -12.74
CA GLU A 424 3.77 5.95 -13.05
C GLU A 424 4.65 4.82 -12.51
N LEU A 425 4.09 3.96 -11.67
CA LEU A 425 4.78 2.78 -11.17
C LEU A 425 4.66 1.60 -12.17
N SER A 426 5.68 0.74 -12.20
CA SER A 426 5.66 -0.46 -13.04
C SER A 426 4.56 -1.44 -12.60
N PRO A 427 4.03 -2.27 -13.52
CA PRO A 427 2.97 -3.22 -13.21
C PRO A 427 3.28 -4.11 -12.00
N GLY A 428 4.52 -4.59 -11.85
CA GLY A 428 4.93 -5.42 -10.72
C GLY A 428 4.76 -4.76 -9.33
N LEU A 429 4.72 -3.43 -9.25
CA LEU A 429 4.46 -2.69 -8.00
C LEU A 429 2.97 -2.36 -7.80
N CYS A 430 2.15 -2.53 -8.82
CA CYS A 430 0.73 -2.15 -8.83
C CYS A 430 -0.22 -3.35 -8.90
N SER A 431 0.19 -4.45 -9.52
CA SER A 431 -0.62 -5.66 -9.66
C SER A 431 -0.42 -6.60 -8.49
N ILE A 432 -1.51 -6.99 -7.85
CA ILE A 432 -1.46 -7.98 -6.77
C ILE A 432 -0.99 -9.34 -7.29
N GLN A 433 -0.03 -9.95 -6.59
CA GLN A 433 0.51 -11.25 -6.95
C GLN A 433 -0.35 -12.38 -6.36
N ARG A 434 -0.25 -13.59 -6.94
CA ARG A 434 -0.95 -14.79 -6.46
C ARG A 434 -0.58 -15.06 -5.00
N ASN A 435 -1.59 -15.29 -4.16
CA ASN A 435 -1.46 -15.56 -2.72
C ASN A 435 -0.74 -14.48 -1.88
N GLU A 436 -0.50 -13.27 -2.40
CA GLU A 436 0.24 -12.21 -1.71
C GLU A 436 -0.40 -11.82 -0.37
N LYS A 437 -1.74 -11.73 -0.31
CA LYS A 437 -2.46 -11.42 0.95
C LYS A 437 -2.19 -12.44 2.04
N ASN A 438 -2.17 -13.73 1.69
CA ASN A 438 -1.96 -14.81 2.65
C ASN A 438 -0.52 -14.80 3.19
N ILE A 439 0.45 -14.56 2.30
CA ILE A 439 1.87 -14.46 2.67
C ILE A 439 2.09 -13.22 3.56
N ALA A 440 1.53 -12.06 3.18
CA ALA A 440 1.60 -10.84 3.99
C ALA A 440 0.96 -11.04 5.37
N THR A 441 -0.17 -11.72 5.45
CA THR A 441 -0.84 -12.05 6.73
C THR A 441 0.07 -12.91 7.60
N ALA A 442 0.59 -14.00 7.06
CA ALA A 442 1.49 -14.90 7.78
C ALA A 442 2.76 -14.16 8.25
N MET A 443 3.26 -13.22 7.45
CA MET A 443 4.41 -12.38 7.81
C MET A 443 4.10 -11.46 8.99
N PHE A 444 3.00 -10.69 8.94
CA PHE A 444 2.62 -9.79 10.04
C PHE A 444 2.36 -10.56 11.33
N GLU A 445 1.71 -11.72 11.26
CA GLU A 445 1.47 -12.57 12.43
C GLU A 445 2.77 -13.13 13.01
N ARG A 446 3.69 -13.59 12.14
CA ARG A 446 5.01 -14.08 12.55
C ARG A 446 5.82 -13.01 13.27
N GLU A 447 5.93 -11.81 12.72
CA GLU A 447 6.70 -10.72 13.35
C GLU A 447 6.03 -10.22 14.63
N THR A 448 4.70 -10.15 14.66
CA THR A 448 3.96 -9.81 15.89
C THR A 448 4.23 -10.84 17.00
N LYS A 449 4.24 -12.14 16.67
CA LYS A 449 4.55 -13.20 17.64
C LYS A 449 6.01 -13.14 18.09
N ARG A 450 6.94 -12.89 17.17
CA ARG A 450 8.37 -12.74 17.45
C ARG A 450 8.62 -11.61 18.44
N GLU A 451 8.08 -10.42 18.20
CA GLU A 451 8.26 -9.27 19.10
C GLU A 451 7.64 -9.50 20.47
N LYS A 452 6.46 -10.15 20.54
CA LYS A 452 5.86 -10.55 21.83
C LYS A 452 6.79 -11.46 22.65
N ILE A 453 7.48 -12.40 22.00
CA ILE A 453 8.43 -13.31 22.67
C ILE A 453 9.68 -12.55 23.11
N LEU A 454 10.22 -11.67 22.26
CA LEU A 454 11.41 -10.87 22.58
C LEU A 454 11.15 -9.93 23.76
N GLU A 455 10.00 -9.25 23.78
CA GLU A 455 9.65 -8.34 24.87
C GLU A 455 9.38 -9.10 26.17
N ALA A 456 8.72 -10.27 26.12
CA ALA A 456 8.57 -11.13 27.29
C ALA A 456 9.94 -11.53 27.87
N ARG A 457 10.90 -11.87 27.00
CA ARG A 457 12.28 -12.17 27.40
C ARG A 457 13.00 -10.96 27.97
N HIS A 458 12.85 -9.78 27.36
CA HIS A 458 13.42 -8.53 27.88
C HIS A 458 12.87 -8.20 29.27
N ARG A 459 11.58 -8.40 29.48
CA ARG A 459 10.95 -8.22 30.80
C ARG A 459 11.49 -9.19 31.84
N GLU A 460 11.67 -10.46 31.48
CA GLU A 460 12.28 -11.46 32.36
C GLU A 460 13.73 -11.08 32.72
N MET A 461 14.53 -10.64 31.74
CA MET A 461 15.90 -10.18 31.99
C MET A 461 15.94 -8.98 32.94
N ARG A 462 15.08 -7.97 32.73
CA ARG A 462 14.97 -6.80 33.63
C ARG A 462 14.55 -7.21 35.05
N LEU A 463 13.64 -8.17 35.19
CA LEU A 463 13.23 -8.71 36.49
C LEU A 463 14.37 -9.45 37.19
N LYS A 464 15.14 -10.26 36.44
CA LYS A 464 16.30 -11.00 36.96
C LYS A 464 17.45 -10.08 37.36
N GLU A 465 17.68 -9.00 36.60
CA GLU A 465 18.64 -7.96 36.98
C GLU A 465 18.20 -7.24 38.25
N ARG A 466 16.91 -6.89 38.35
CA ARG A 466 16.36 -6.26 39.56
C ARG A 466 16.43 -7.18 40.78
N SER A 467 16.15 -8.48 40.63
CA SER A 467 16.27 -9.45 41.72
C SER A 467 17.72 -9.70 42.13
N LYS A 468 18.69 -9.55 41.21
CA LYS A 468 20.12 -9.58 41.55
C LYS A 468 20.59 -8.28 42.21
N ALA A 469 19.94 -7.17 41.92
CA ALA A 469 20.25 -5.85 42.45
C ALA A 469 19.56 -5.53 43.79
N GLU A 470 18.63 -6.37 44.27
CA GLU A 470 18.07 -6.27 45.62
C GLU A 470 18.90 -7.13 46.60
N PRO A 471 19.74 -6.53 47.47
CA PRO A 471 20.37 -7.26 48.57
C PRO A 471 19.32 -7.50 49.66
N GLY A 472 18.71 -8.68 49.66
CA GLY A 472 17.71 -9.07 50.65
C GLY A 472 18.29 -9.94 51.75
N LYS A 473 18.46 -9.36 52.94
CA LYS A 473 18.30 -9.96 54.28
C LYS A 473 18.48 -11.49 54.39
N GLU A 474 19.65 -11.92 54.81
CA GLU A 474 19.83 -13.09 55.69
C GLU A 474 21.07 -12.88 56.57
N GLU A 475 20.81 -12.92 57.88
CA GLU A 475 21.69 -13.16 59.03
C GLU A 475 22.86 -12.21 59.37
N ASP A 476 22.69 -11.56 60.54
CA ASP A 476 23.75 -11.14 61.43
C ASP A 476 24.88 -12.19 61.51
N THR A 477 26.03 -11.93 60.88
CA THR A 477 27.33 -12.10 61.53
C THR A 477 28.45 -11.49 60.70
N LYS A 478 29.08 -10.47 61.30
CA LYS A 478 30.44 -9.99 61.04
C LYS A 478 30.68 -9.26 59.71
N ASP A 479 30.48 -7.96 59.79
CA ASP A 479 31.40 -6.95 59.26
C ASP A 479 32.88 -7.41 59.36
N ASP A 480 33.63 -7.21 58.26
CA ASP A 480 35.07 -6.89 58.19
C ASP A 480 35.83 -7.43 56.95
N LYS A 481 35.18 -7.93 55.88
CA LYS A 481 35.92 -8.43 54.69
C LYS A 481 35.28 -8.21 53.30
N ALA A 482 34.71 -7.04 53.02
CA ALA A 482 34.20 -6.75 51.67
C ALA A 482 34.41 -5.30 51.20
N GLU A 483 35.50 -4.67 51.62
CA GLU A 483 36.10 -3.55 50.88
C GLU A 483 37.43 -4.04 50.30
N GLU A 484 37.38 -4.88 49.26
CA GLU A 484 38.41 -4.73 48.22
C GLU A 484 38.20 -3.31 47.69
N SER A 485 39.14 -2.42 48.01
CA SER A 485 39.00 -0.97 47.83
C SER A 485 38.56 -0.68 46.40
N MET A 486 37.56 0.20 46.24
CA MET A 486 37.11 0.71 44.94
C MET A 486 38.30 1.14 44.05
N GLU A 487 39.41 1.60 44.66
CA GLU A 487 40.65 1.94 43.97
C GLU A 487 41.35 0.74 43.32
N GLU A 488 41.31 -0.45 43.92
CA GLU A 488 41.89 -1.67 43.32
C GLU A 488 41.08 -2.15 42.12
N LEU A 489 39.75 -2.03 42.18
CA LEU A 489 38.87 -2.31 41.04
C LEU A 489 39.07 -1.32 39.89
N ILE A 490 39.24 -0.03 40.20
CA ILE A 490 39.54 1.01 39.20
C ILE A 490 40.93 0.77 38.59
N ALA A 491 41.95 0.47 39.40
CA ALA A 491 43.29 0.18 38.93
C ALA A 491 43.33 -1.08 38.04
N LYS A 492 42.53 -2.10 38.36
CA LYS A 492 42.41 -3.31 37.55
C LYS A 492 41.71 -3.02 36.21
N ALA A 493 40.62 -2.25 36.22
CA ALA A 493 39.91 -1.85 35.01
C ALA A 493 40.77 -0.96 34.09
N GLU A 494 41.56 -0.05 34.67
CA GLU A 494 42.49 0.81 33.93
C GLU A 494 43.61 -0.04 33.30
N LYS A 495 44.14 -1.02 34.02
CA LYS A 495 45.13 -1.96 33.49
C LYS A 495 44.58 -2.81 32.34
N GLU A 496 43.39 -3.39 32.49
CA GLU A 496 42.73 -4.16 31.42
C GLU A 496 42.46 -3.29 30.18
N PHE A 497 42.05 -2.03 30.37
CA PHE A 497 41.81 -1.08 29.28
C PHE A 497 43.09 -0.81 28.47
N PHE A 498 44.22 -0.54 29.13
CA PHE A 498 45.48 -0.28 28.45
C PHE A 498 46.07 -1.54 27.78
N GLU A 499 45.90 -2.72 28.38
CA GLU A 499 46.30 -4.00 27.76
C GLU A 499 45.53 -4.25 26.44
N ILE A 500 44.23 -3.96 26.40
CA ILE A 500 43.41 -4.09 25.19
C ILE A 500 43.86 -3.09 24.12
N ILE A 501 44.15 -1.84 24.49
CA ILE A 501 44.65 -0.82 23.54
C ILE A 501 46.01 -1.22 22.96
N GLU A 502 46.93 -1.71 23.78
CA GLU A 502 48.24 -2.15 23.30
C GLU A 502 48.14 -3.38 22.39
N ALA A 503 47.23 -4.31 22.69
CA ALA A 503 46.96 -5.46 21.84
C ALA A 503 46.41 -5.04 20.47
N GLU A 504 45.44 -4.11 20.45
CA GLU A 504 44.84 -3.62 19.21
C GLU A 504 45.83 -2.77 18.39
N ARG A 505 46.71 -2.01 19.06
CA ARG A 505 47.79 -1.27 18.40
C ARG A 505 48.81 -2.22 17.75
N LYS A 506 49.25 -3.25 18.46
CA LYS A 506 50.15 -4.28 17.91
C LYS A 506 49.51 -5.01 16.73
N ARG A 507 48.21 -5.31 16.81
CA ARG A 507 47.47 -5.92 15.72
C ARG A 507 47.44 -5.02 14.49
N ARG A 508 47.15 -3.72 14.64
CA ARG A 508 47.21 -2.76 13.53
C ARG A 508 48.61 -2.63 12.94
N GLU A 509 49.66 -2.59 13.77
CA GLU A 509 51.04 -2.56 13.29
C GLU A 509 51.43 -3.84 12.51
N GLN A 510 50.88 -5.00 12.89
CA GLN A 510 51.04 -6.26 12.15
C GLN A 510 50.23 -6.28 10.85
N GLU A 511 49.01 -5.73 10.83
CA GLU A 511 48.21 -5.59 9.62
C GLU A 511 48.88 -4.65 8.59
N VAL A 512 49.48 -3.54 9.04
CA VAL A 512 50.25 -2.64 8.18
C VAL A 512 51.50 -3.32 7.63
N LYS A 513 52.27 -4.04 8.47
CA LYS A 513 53.45 -4.80 7.99
C LYS A 513 53.09 -5.87 6.96
N LYS A 514 51.98 -6.58 7.14
CA LYS A 514 51.48 -7.55 6.16
C LYS A 514 51.09 -6.89 4.84
N GLN A 515 50.47 -5.71 4.89
CA GLN A 515 50.14 -4.96 3.67
C GLN A 515 51.39 -4.45 2.95
N ASP A 516 52.43 -4.04 3.67
CA ASP A 516 53.71 -3.64 3.08
C ASP A 516 54.46 -4.84 2.46
N GLU A 517 54.45 -6.02 3.11
CA GLU A 517 55.03 -7.26 2.59
C GLU A 517 54.28 -7.77 1.34
N GLU A 518 52.94 -7.75 1.33
CA GLU A 518 52.12 -8.10 0.16
C GLU A 518 52.28 -7.09 -0.99
N GLY A 519 52.55 -5.83 -0.69
CA GLY A 519 52.88 -4.79 -1.68
C GLY A 519 54.23 -5.05 -2.36
N GLN A 520 55.26 -5.39 -1.58
CA GLN A 520 56.59 -5.72 -2.11
C GLN A 520 56.60 -7.02 -2.92
N GLU A 521 55.84 -8.05 -2.53
CA GLU A 521 55.72 -9.28 -3.32
C GLU A 521 55.03 -9.02 -4.67
N LYS A 522 54.05 -8.11 -4.72
CA LYS A 522 53.39 -7.70 -5.97
C LYS A 522 54.32 -6.93 -6.89
N GLU A 523 55.08 -5.97 -6.39
CA GLU A 523 56.08 -5.24 -7.18
C GLU A 523 57.17 -6.18 -7.75
N VAL A 524 57.66 -7.14 -6.94
CA VAL A 524 58.64 -8.15 -7.41
C VAL A 524 58.04 -9.11 -8.43
N SER A 525 56.73 -9.38 -8.37
CA SER A 525 56.03 -10.21 -9.37
C SER A 525 55.83 -9.46 -10.70
N GLU A 526 55.49 -8.17 -10.64
CA GLU A 526 55.32 -7.32 -11.81
C GLU A 526 56.67 -7.06 -12.50
N GLU A 527 57.76 -6.83 -11.75
CA GLU A 527 59.11 -6.70 -12.33
C GLU A 527 59.58 -7.99 -13.03
N LYS A 528 59.23 -9.17 -12.49
CA LYS A 528 59.55 -10.47 -13.12
C LYS A 528 58.73 -10.74 -14.38
N GLU A 529 57.46 -10.30 -14.43
CA GLU A 529 56.64 -10.39 -15.65
C GLU A 529 57.18 -9.46 -16.74
N ILE A 530 57.60 -8.24 -16.40
CA ILE A 530 58.18 -7.27 -17.35
C ILE A 530 59.51 -7.78 -17.93
N HIS A 531 60.35 -8.44 -17.12
CA HIS A 531 61.60 -9.04 -17.61
C HIS A 531 61.42 -10.33 -18.42
N SER A 532 60.23 -10.93 -18.44
CA SER A 532 59.92 -12.12 -19.26
C SER A 532 59.37 -11.78 -20.66
N GLN A 533 59.05 -10.51 -20.92
CA GLN A 533 58.49 -10.01 -22.18
C GLN A 533 59.47 -9.19 -23.03
N VAL A 534 60.76 -9.16 -22.68
CA VAL A 534 61.87 -8.61 -23.49
C VAL A 534 62.79 -9.75 -23.86
#